data_AF-A0A1W2C2N2-F1
#
_entry.id   AF-A0A1W2C2N2-F1
#
_cell.length_a   1.000
_cell.length_b   1.000
_cell.length_c   1.000
_cell.angle_alpha   90.00
_cell.angle_beta   90.00
_cell.angle_gamma   90.00
#
_symmetry.space_group_name_H-M   'P 1'
#
loop_
_entity.id
_entity.type
_entity.pdbx_description
1 polymer ?
#
loop_
_entity_poly.entity_id
_entity_poly.type
_entity_poly.pdbx_seq_one_letter_code
_entity_poly.pdbx_strand_id
1 'polypeptide(L)'
;MTETSVRDTNHTFLQNDDSLNVETRSERLRDSFLTKQSDFYIRCHGDVPSLPDDHPIKIVGGSGKETTVSVADLKARFKTRTIAATLQCAGNQRQEMQATR
;
A
#
# COMPACT_ATOMS: atom_id res chain seq x y z
N MET A 1 -27.28 -6.19 -10.73
CA MET A 1 -26.40 -5.04 -11.01
C MET A 1 -26.68 -4.01 -9.94
N THR A 2 -25.99 -4.09 -8.81
CA THR A 2 -26.10 -3.09 -7.75
C THR A 2 -24.78 -2.36 -7.75
N GLU A 3 -24.81 -1.12 -8.24
CA GLU A 3 -23.74 -0.15 -8.13
C GLU A 3 -23.28 -0.10 -6.68
N THR A 4 -22.07 -0.59 -6.41
CA THR A 4 -21.38 -0.31 -5.16
C THR A 4 -21.03 1.17 -5.19
N SER A 5 -21.84 1.95 -4.49
CA SER A 5 -21.69 3.38 -4.25
C SER A 5 -20.23 3.71 -3.91
N VAL A 6 -19.54 4.32 -4.88
CA VAL A 6 -18.23 4.93 -4.70
C VAL A 6 -18.45 6.12 -3.76
N ARG A 7 -18.08 5.96 -2.49
CA ARG A 7 -17.98 7.10 -1.57
C ARG A 7 -16.76 7.92 -1.99
N ASP A 8 -17.02 9.04 -2.66
CA ASP A 8 -16.02 10.00 -3.12
C ASP A 8 -15.43 10.74 -1.90
N THR A 9 -14.37 10.19 -1.34
CA THR A 9 -13.52 10.91 -0.38
C THR A 9 -12.36 11.52 -1.16
N ASN A 10 -12.55 12.76 -1.61
CA ASN A 10 -11.52 13.62 -2.20
C ASN A 10 -10.60 12.89 -3.20
N HIS A 11 -11.16 12.45 -4.34
CA HIS A 11 -10.43 12.01 -5.55
C HIS A 11 -9.90 10.57 -5.59
N THR A 12 -10.34 9.69 -4.70
CA THR A 12 -9.88 8.29 -4.64
C THR A 12 -11.10 7.37 -4.60
N PHE A 13 -11.05 6.22 -5.29
CA PHE A 13 -12.18 5.29 -5.40
C PHE A 13 -12.13 4.19 -4.33
N LEU A 14 -13.03 4.21 -3.34
CA LEU A 14 -13.11 3.15 -2.33
C LEU A 14 -13.80 1.90 -2.90
N GLN A 15 -13.10 0.76 -2.86
CA GLN A 15 -13.60 -0.52 -3.37
C GLN A 15 -14.27 -1.40 -2.30
N ASN A 16 -13.94 -1.27 -1.02
CA ASN A 16 -14.52 -2.07 0.08
C ASN A 16 -14.56 -1.24 1.39
N ASP A 17 -15.66 -1.33 2.14
CA ASP A 17 -15.86 -0.62 3.41
C ASP A 17 -15.18 -1.32 4.60
N ASP A 18 -15.02 -2.66 4.56
CA ASP A 18 -14.41 -3.43 5.65
C ASP A 18 -12.87 -3.43 5.61
N SER A 19 -12.28 -2.97 4.50
CA SER A 19 -10.84 -2.87 4.33
C SER A 19 -10.49 -1.78 3.33
N LEU A 20 -9.61 -0.87 3.72
CA LEU A 20 -9.27 0.30 2.92
C LEU A 20 -8.56 -0.11 1.62
N ASN A 21 -9.30 -0.07 0.52
CA ASN A 21 -8.80 -0.38 -0.82
C ASN A 21 -9.21 0.74 -1.76
N VAL A 22 -8.23 1.51 -2.19
CA VAL A 22 -8.48 2.78 -2.88
C VAL A 22 -7.46 3.00 -3.97
N GLU A 23 -7.91 3.44 -5.14
CA GLU A 23 -7.05 3.84 -6.25
C GLU A 23 -7.37 5.27 -6.71
N THR A 24 -6.35 6.01 -7.17
CA THR A 24 -6.55 7.36 -7.71
C THR A 24 -7.16 7.29 -9.11
N ARG A 25 -7.70 8.42 -9.58
CA ARG A 25 -8.21 8.56 -10.94
C ARG A 25 -7.09 8.43 -11.98
N SER A 26 -7.40 7.84 -13.13
CA SER A 26 -6.43 7.61 -14.22
C SER A 26 -5.75 8.88 -14.74
N GLU A 27 -6.40 10.04 -14.67
CA GLU A 27 -5.77 11.32 -15.03
C GLU A 27 -4.69 11.72 -14.02
N ARG A 28 -4.96 11.54 -12.72
CA ARG A 28 -4.03 11.87 -11.63
C ARG A 28 -2.88 10.87 -11.53
N LEU A 29 -3.15 9.59 -11.79
CA LEU A 29 -2.12 8.55 -11.82
C LEU A 29 -1.00 8.88 -12.82
N ARG A 30 -1.34 9.54 -13.93
CA ARG A 30 -0.42 9.88 -15.02
C ARG A 30 0.09 11.32 -14.99
N ASP A 31 -0.32 12.10 -14.00
CA ASP A 31 0.05 13.52 -13.84
C ASP A 31 1.55 13.72 -13.57
N SER A 32 2.21 12.73 -12.94
CA SER A 32 3.64 12.78 -12.62
C SER A 32 4.30 11.41 -12.70
N PHE A 33 5.61 11.38 -12.99
CA PHE A 33 6.39 10.14 -13.04
C PHE A 33 6.44 9.44 -11.67
N LEU A 34 6.64 10.21 -10.60
CA LEU A 34 6.46 9.74 -9.23
C LEU A 34 5.05 10.11 -8.78
N THR A 35 4.20 9.12 -8.53
CA THR A 35 2.86 9.34 -8.00
C THR A 35 2.96 10.08 -6.65
N LYS A 36 2.21 11.18 -6.50
CA LYS A 36 2.15 11.93 -5.25
C LYS A 36 1.66 11.01 -4.12
N GLN A 37 2.13 11.21 -2.90
CA GLN A 37 1.73 10.36 -1.76
C GLN A 37 0.21 10.31 -1.55
N SER A 38 -0.48 11.43 -1.77
CA SER A 38 -1.94 11.53 -1.70
C SER A 38 -2.69 10.77 -2.81
N ASP A 39 -1.99 10.37 -3.86
CA ASP A 39 -2.51 9.67 -5.03
C ASP A 39 -2.04 8.21 -5.11
N PHE A 40 -1.23 7.77 -4.15
CA PHE A 40 -0.73 6.40 -4.11
C PHE A 40 -1.86 5.45 -3.72
N TYR A 41 -2.04 4.36 -4.49
CA TYR A 41 -3.11 3.41 -4.20
C TYR A 41 -2.90 2.76 -2.82
N ILE A 42 -4.00 2.49 -2.12
CA ILE A 42 -4.00 1.79 -0.85
C ILE A 42 -4.61 0.41 -1.08
N ARG A 43 -3.92 -0.65 -0.65
CA ARG A 43 -4.47 -2.00 -0.63
C ARG A 43 -4.28 -2.63 0.75
N CYS A 44 -5.31 -2.57 1.57
CA CYS A 44 -5.35 -3.23 2.88
C CYS A 44 -6.27 -4.45 2.85
N HIS A 45 -5.93 -5.49 3.61
CA HIS A 45 -6.78 -6.66 3.82
C HIS A 45 -7.54 -6.63 5.17
N GLY A 46 -7.18 -5.69 6.05
CA GLY A 46 -7.80 -5.48 7.35
C GLY A 46 -7.41 -4.10 7.88
N ASP A 47 -7.57 -3.90 9.19
CA ASP A 47 -7.33 -2.61 9.83
C ASP A 47 -5.86 -2.15 9.75
N VAL A 48 -5.68 -0.83 9.70
CA VAL A 48 -4.36 -0.21 9.80
C VAL A 48 -3.95 -0.17 11.27
N PRO A 49 -2.85 -0.84 11.68
CA PRO A 49 -2.46 -0.86 13.08
C PRO A 49 -1.91 0.51 13.53
N SER A 50 -2.24 0.90 14.76
CA SER A 50 -1.55 1.99 15.46
C SER A 50 -0.38 1.40 16.23
N LEU A 51 0.84 1.74 15.82
CA LEU A 51 2.08 1.21 16.40
C LEU A 51 2.85 2.34 17.10
N PRO A 52 3.48 2.09 18.26
CA PRO A 52 4.37 3.06 18.89
C PRO A 52 5.68 3.19 18.11
N ASP A 53 6.40 4.31 18.31
CA ASP A 53 7.67 4.59 17.62
C ASP A 53 8.76 3.55 17.91
N ASP A 54 8.68 2.87 19.06
CA ASP A 54 9.61 1.85 19.52
C ASP A 54 9.16 0.41 19.17
N HIS A 55 8.16 0.26 18.28
CA HIS A 55 7.65 -1.05 17.90
C HIS A 55 8.76 -2.00 17.42
N PRO A 56 8.88 -3.22 18.00
CA PRO A 56 9.95 -4.14 17.68
C PRO A 56 9.71 -4.90 16.36
N ILE A 57 10.76 -5.01 15.55
CA ILE A 57 10.77 -5.81 14.31
C ILE A 57 11.58 -7.07 14.57
N LYS A 58 10.91 -8.24 14.54
CA LYS A 58 11.55 -9.56 14.65
C LYS A 58 12.01 -10.04 13.28
N ILE A 59 13.28 -10.39 13.16
CA ILE A 59 13.90 -10.94 11.95
C ILE A 59 14.39 -12.34 12.26
N VAL A 60 13.94 -13.32 11.48
CA VAL A 60 14.37 -14.73 11.56
C VAL A 60 15.16 -15.07 10.30
N GLY A 61 16.44 -15.38 10.45
CA GLY A 61 17.30 -15.79 9.34
C GLY A 61 17.11 -17.25 8.98
N GLY A 62 17.51 -17.64 7.77
CA GLY A 62 17.38 -19.03 7.28
C GLY A 62 18.11 -20.10 8.09
N SER A 63 19.03 -19.71 8.99
CA SER A 63 19.70 -20.61 9.96
C SER A 63 18.93 -20.80 11.27
N GLY A 64 17.75 -20.17 11.42
CA GLY A 64 16.98 -20.14 12.67
C GLY A 64 17.46 -19.10 13.68
N LYS A 65 18.53 -18.36 13.38
CA LYS A 65 18.97 -17.23 14.22
C LYS A 65 17.93 -16.11 14.17
N GLU A 66 17.54 -15.63 15.34
CA GLU A 66 16.57 -14.55 15.50
C GLU A 66 17.26 -13.27 15.99
N THR A 67 16.75 -12.11 15.58
CA THR A 67 17.16 -10.81 16.10
C THR A 67 15.96 -9.88 16.11
N THR A 68 15.87 -9.05 17.13
CA THR A 68 14.85 -8.00 17.24
C THR A 68 15.52 -6.64 17.13
N VAL A 69 14.95 -5.74 16.34
CA VAL A 69 15.46 -4.37 16.11
C VAL A 69 14.31 -3.37 16.12
N SER A 70 14.58 -2.13 16.52
CA SER A 70 13.66 -1.00 16.32
C SER A 70 13.89 -0.34 14.95
N VAL A 71 12.97 0.53 14.53
CA VAL A 71 13.18 1.40 13.35
C VAL A 71 14.39 2.32 13.54
N ALA A 72 14.64 2.79 14.77
CA ALA A 72 15.79 3.62 15.10
C ALA A 72 17.11 2.86 14.89
N ASP A 73 17.17 1.59 15.32
CA ASP A 73 18.33 0.73 15.11
C ASP A 73 18.61 0.52 13.62
N LEU A 74 17.57 0.27 12.82
CA LEU A 74 17.71 0.09 11.37
C LEU A 74 18.30 1.34 10.70
N LYS A 75 17.81 2.54 11.08
CA LYS A 75 18.31 3.82 10.54
C LYS A 75 19.75 4.12 10.96
N ALA A 76 20.15 3.74 12.18
CA ALA A 76 21.49 3.98 12.70
C ALA A 76 22.54 2.98 12.15
N ARG A 77 22.15 1.71 11.98
CA ARG A 77 23.09 0.62 11.64
C ARG A 77 23.35 0.46 10.15
N PHE A 78 22.42 0.87 9.30
CA PHE A 78 22.51 0.62 7.86
C PHE A 78 22.50 1.91 7.04
N LYS A 79 23.29 1.95 5.96
CA LYS A 79 23.29 3.07 5.03
C LYS A 79 21.97 3.12 4.26
N THR A 80 21.26 4.25 4.34
CA THR A 80 20.05 4.50 3.55
C THR A 80 20.33 4.47 2.05
N ARG A 81 19.45 3.82 1.29
CA ARG A 81 19.43 3.80 -0.17
C ARG A 81 18.06 4.25 -0.65
N THR A 82 18.02 5.07 -1.69
CA THR A 82 16.78 5.55 -2.31
C THR A 82 16.63 4.90 -3.67
N ILE A 83 15.50 4.23 -3.90
CA ILE A 83 15.18 3.49 -5.12
C ILE A 83 13.79 3.93 -5.58
N ALA A 84 13.66 4.32 -6.85
CA ALA A 84 12.36 4.49 -7.48
C ALA A 84 11.83 3.12 -7.89
N ALA A 85 10.68 2.72 -7.35
CA ALA A 85 10.03 1.45 -7.65
C ALA A 85 8.52 1.65 -7.81
N THR A 86 7.93 0.93 -8.76
CA THR A 86 6.47 0.90 -8.96
C THR A 86 5.91 -0.30 -8.22
N LEU A 87 4.92 -0.07 -7.36
CA LEU A 87 4.12 -1.15 -6.77
C LEU A 87 2.87 -1.36 -7.64
N GLN A 88 2.59 -2.60 -8.00
CA GLN A 88 1.41 -2.95 -8.78
C GLN A 88 0.66 -4.09 -8.08
N CYS A 89 -0.64 -3.88 -7.86
CA CYS A 89 -1.51 -4.92 -7.33
C CYS A 89 -1.71 -6.02 -8.38
N ALA A 90 -1.62 -7.29 -7.99
CA ALA A 90 -1.94 -8.42 -8.87
C ALA A 90 -3.39 -8.40 -9.39
N GLY A 91 -4.30 -7.69 -8.71
CA GLY A 91 -5.68 -7.47 -9.14
C GLY A 91 -5.91 -6.23 -10.00
N ASN A 92 -4.86 -5.55 -10.46
CA ASN A 92 -4.99 -4.40 -11.35
C ASN A 92 -5.79 -4.78 -12.62
N GLN A 93 -6.69 -3.91 -13.07
CA GLN A 93 -7.57 -4.15 -14.24
C GLN A 93 -8.52 -5.36 -14.11
N ARG A 94 -8.79 -5.87 -12.91
CA ARG A 94 -9.74 -6.99 -12.71
C ARG A 94 -11.14 -6.70 -13.27
N GLN A 95 -11.60 -5.45 -13.22
CA GLN A 95 -12.92 -5.07 -13.74
C GLN A 95 -13.02 -5.29 -15.26
N GLU A 96 -11.97 -5.00 -16.02
CA GLU A 96 -11.91 -5.22 -17.46
C GLU A 96 -12.05 -6.72 -17.79
N MET A 97 -11.35 -7.57 -17.05
CA MET A 97 -11.46 -9.03 -17.20
C MET A 97 -12.87 -9.57 -16.90
N GLN A 98 -13.57 -8.95 -15.94
CA GLN A 98 -14.94 -9.35 -15.60
C GLN A 98 -15.95 -8.91 -16.66
N ALA A 99 -15.73 -7.79 -17.34
CA ALA A 99 -16.61 -7.27 -18.37
C ALA A 99 -16.56 -8.07 -19.69
N THR A 100 -15.53 -8.89 -19.90
CA THR A 100 -15.35 -9.74 -21.09
C THR A 100 -15.89 -11.16 -20.94
N ARG A 101 -16.57 -11.47 -19.83
CA ARG A 101 -17.23 -12.77 -19.59
C ARG A 101 -18.72 -12.67 -19.90
#